data_AF-A0A402AXA1-F1
#
_entry.id   AF-A0A402AXA1-F1
#
_cell.length_a   1.000
_cell.length_b   1.000
_cell.length_c   1.000
_cell.angle_alpha   90.00
_cell.angle_beta   90.00
_cell.angle_gamma   90.00
#
_symmetry.space_group_name_H-M   'P 1'
#
loop_
_entity.id
_entity.type
_entity.pdbx_description
1 polymer ?
#
loop_
_entity_poly.entity_id
_entity_poly.type
_entity_poly.pdbx_seq_one_letter_code
_entity_poly.pdbx_strand_id
1 'polypeptide(L)'
;MTVASYPTGKIVQVLGAVVDIEFPQDQLPKIYDELRLKQPAIDLEQALAFEVEQHMGNNWVRCIALGATDGLQRGAEVINRGRPISVPVGPQTLGRVFNVLGQPVDNAAPITDAPLWQIHREAPILEDQTIQAEMLETGIKVIDLISAFCKRWKDRCLWRGRGWKNCDHSRVDQQYCAQTQW
;
A
#
# COMPACT_ATOMS: atom_id res chain seq x y z
N MET A 1 -35.22 -8.80 -1.67
CA MET A 1 -33.76 -8.76 -1.89
C MET A 1 -33.36 -7.31 -2.00
N THR A 2 -32.92 -6.70 -0.91
CA THR A 2 -32.40 -5.33 -0.91
C THR A 2 -31.04 -5.34 -1.58
N VAL A 3 -30.98 -4.86 -2.82
CA VAL A 3 -29.72 -4.62 -3.52
C VAL A 3 -28.97 -3.56 -2.71
N ALA A 4 -27.78 -3.87 -2.20
CA ALA A 4 -26.97 -2.91 -1.48
C ALA A 4 -26.66 -1.74 -2.44
N SER A 5 -27.32 -0.59 -2.22
CA SER A 5 -27.14 0.60 -3.03
C SER A 5 -25.89 1.31 -2.55
N TYR A 6 -24.75 0.98 -3.15
CA TYR A 6 -23.50 1.69 -2.89
C TYR A 6 -23.55 3.10 -3.48
N PRO A 7 -23.05 4.13 -2.75
CA PRO A 7 -23.01 5.49 -3.28
C PRO A 7 -22.09 5.55 -4.50
N THR A 8 -22.56 6.21 -5.55
CA THR A 8 -21.83 6.36 -6.82
C THR A 8 -21.39 7.80 -7.02
N GLY A 9 -20.16 7.96 -7.48
CA GLY A 9 -19.56 9.23 -7.87
C GLY A 9 -19.18 9.26 -9.34
N LYS A 10 -18.75 10.43 -9.83
CA LYS A 10 -18.28 10.64 -11.20
C LYS A 10 -16.90 11.25 -11.21
N ILE A 11 -16.05 10.78 -12.12
CA ILE A 11 -14.69 11.33 -12.28
C ILE A 11 -14.78 12.73 -12.90
N VAL A 12 -14.23 13.73 -12.21
CA VAL A 12 -14.17 15.11 -12.71
C VAL A 12 -12.85 15.35 -13.43
N GLN A 13 -11.75 14.93 -12.82
CA GLN A 13 -10.41 15.24 -13.29
C GLN A 13 -9.43 14.08 -13.05
N VAL A 14 -8.48 13.92 -13.97
CA VAL A 14 -7.43 12.91 -13.91
C VAL A 14 -6.09 13.62 -14.12
N LEU A 15 -5.21 13.55 -13.11
CA LEU A 15 -3.86 14.09 -13.09
C LEU A 15 -2.85 12.97 -12.81
N GLY A 16 -2.52 12.19 -13.84
CA GLY A 16 -1.65 11.02 -13.69
C GLY A 16 -2.28 9.99 -12.75
N ALA A 17 -1.66 9.73 -11.61
CA ALA A 17 -2.18 8.81 -10.58
C ALA A 17 -3.20 9.47 -9.64
N VAL A 18 -3.32 10.80 -9.65
CA VAL A 18 -4.27 11.54 -8.80
C VAL A 18 -5.57 11.75 -9.57
N VAL A 19 -6.69 11.35 -8.98
CA VAL A 19 -8.01 11.42 -9.61
C VAL A 19 -8.98 12.13 -8.67
N ASP A 20 -9.62 13.18 -9.17
CA ASP A 20 -10.64 13.92 -8.43
C ASP A 20 -12.03 13.41 -8.84
N ILE A 21 -12.81 13.00 -7.85
CA ILE A 21 -14.12 12.35 -8.02
C ILE A 21 -15.17 13.16 -7.27
N GLU A 22 -16.28 13.44 -7.93
CA GLU A 22 -17.44 14.12 -7.36
C GLU A 22 -18.47 13.10 -6.90
N PHE A 23 -18.95 13.26 -5.66
CA PHE A 23 -20.05 12.47 -5.11
C PHE A 23 -21.29 13.35 -4.87
N PRO A 24 -22.50 12.76 -4.84
CA PRO A 24 -23.71 13.47 -4.43
C PRO A 24 -23.57 14.06 -3.01
N GLN A 25 -24.32 15.14 -2.75
CA GLN A 25 -24.44 15.68 -1.39
C GLN A 25 -24.89 14.58 -0.41
N ASP A 26 -24.30 14.57 0.78
CA ASP A 26 -24.51 13.59 1.86
C ASP A 26 -23.99 12.15 1.60
N GLN A 27 -23.33 11.91 0.46
CA GLN A 27 -22.75 10.59 0.12
C GLN A 27 -21.22 10.63 -0.02
N LEU A 28 -20.58 11.59 0.65
CA LEU A 28 -19.13 11.72 0.65
C LEU A 28 -18.46 10.51 1.33
N PRO A 29 -17.54 9.81 0.65
CA PRO A 29 -16.73 8.77 1.28
C PRO A 29 -15.89 9.33 2.43
N LYS A 30 -15.42 8.45 3.32
CA LYS A 30 -14.43 8.82 4.33
C LYS A 30 -13.04 8.82 3.71
N ILE A 31 -12.11 9.52 4.36
CA ILE A 31 -10.69 9.40 4.07
C ILE A 31 -10.28 7.93 4.31
N TYR A 32 -9.47 7.40 3.40
CA TYR A 32 -9.04 5.99 3.28
C TYR A 32 -10.09 5.00 2.79
N ASP A 33 -11.30 5.43 2.42
CA ASP A 33 -12.27 4.51 1.80
C ASP A 33 -11.79 4.03 0.41
N GLU A 34 -12.06 2.77 0.13
CA GLU A 34 -11.84 2.14 -1.17
C GLU A 34 -12.96 2.52 -2.15
N LEU A 35 -12.57 3.05 -3.30
CA LEU A 35 -13.44 3.30 -4.43
C LEU A 35 -13.09 2.38 -5.61
N ARG A 36 -14.09 1.95 -6.38
CA ARG A 36 -13.90 1.07 -7.53
C ARG A 36 -14.54 1.64 -8.78
N LEU A 37 -13.79 1.64 -9.88
CA LEU A 37 -14.33 2.04 -11.18
C LEU A 37 -15.47 1.10 -11.60
N LYS A 38 -16.62 1.64 -11.98
CA LYS A 38 -17.73 0.83 -12.49
C LYS A 38 -17.54 0.62 -13.98
N GLN A 39 -17.20 -0.58 -14.38
CA GLN A 39 -17.13 -0.98 -15.79
C GLN A 39 -18.06 -2.18 -16.03
N PRO A 40 -18.95 -2.13 -17.02
CA PRO A 40 -19.87 -3.25 -17.29
C PRO A 40 -19.18 -4.57 -17.64
N ALA A 41 -17.95 -4.49 -18.18
CA ALA A 41 -17.20 -5.63 -18.69
C ALA A 41 -16.24 -6.26 -17.67
N ILE A 42 -16.02 -5.63 -16.50
CA ILE A 42 -15.02 -6.06 -15.51
C ILE A 42 -15.69 -6.22 -14.16
N ASP A 43 -15.41 -7.33 -13.47
CA ASP A 43 -15.84 -7.53 -12.10
C ASP A 43 -15.33 -6.42 -11.18
N LEU A 44 -16.18 -5.97 -10.25
CA LEU A 44 -15.84 -4.89 -9.31
C LEU A 44 -14.58 -5.16 -8.49
N GLU A 45 -14.28 -6.42 -8.18
CA GLU A 45 -13.04 -6.79 -7.47
C GLU A 45 -11.79 -6.62 -8.35
N GLN A 46 -11.90 -6.80 -9.67
CA GLN A 46 -10.79 -6.65 -10.61
C GLN A 46 -10.71 -5.24 -11.21
N ALA A 47 -11.75 -4.42 -11.02
CA ALA A 47 -11.79 -3.04 -11.47
C ALA A 47 -10.72 -2.18 -10.82
N LEU A 48 -10.30 -1.11 -11.51
CA LEU A 48 -9.35 -0.14 -11.00
C LEU A 48 -9.80 0.40 -9.64
N ALA A 49 -8.93 0.29 -8.65
CA ALA A 49 -9.14 0.77 -7.30
C ALA A 49 -8.58 2.18 -7.13
N PHE A 50 -9.31 2.99 -6.39
CA PHE A 50 -8.86 4.29 -5.92
C PHE A 50 -9.00 4.34 -4.40
N GLU A 51 -8.12 5.10 -3.78
CA GLU A 51 -8.13 5.36 -2.35
C GLU A 51 -8.37 6.85 -2.12
N VAL A 52 -9.29 7.18 -1.22
CA VAL A 52 -9.57 8.59 -0.87
C VAL A 52 -8.49 9.11 0.07
N GLU A 53 -7.81 10.19 -0.31
CA GLU A 53 -6.77 10.81 0.51
C GLU A 53 -7.24 12.11 1.17
N GLN A 54 -8.04 12.90 0.47
CA GLN A 54 -8.43 14.22 0.95
C GLN A 54 -9.79 14.66 0.41
N HIS A 55 -10.54 15.41 1.22
CA HIS A 55 -11.73 16.13 0.77
C HIS A 55 -11.33 17.54 0.32
N MET A 56 -11.64 17.89 -0.93
CA MET A 56 -11.26 19.18 -1.54
C MET A 56 -12.31 20.29 -1.33
N GLY A 57 -13.54 19.92 -0.96
CA GLY A 57 -14.71 20.81 -0.95
C GLY A 57 -15.59 20.60 -2.19
N ASN A 58 -16.78 21.22 -2.24
CA ASN A 58 -17.76 21.07 -3.34
C ASN A 58 -18.14 19.61 -3.65
N ASN A 59 -18.18 18.75 -2.64
CA ASN A 59 -18.39 17.30 -2.77
C ASN A 59 -17.33 16.56 -3.62
N TRP A 60 -16.14 17.15 -3.77
CA TRP A 60 -15.02 16.52 -4.44
C TRP A 60 -14.09 15.84 -3.44
N VAL A 61 -13.68 14.64 -3.80
CA VAL A 61 -12.66 13.88 -3.11
C VAL A 61 -11.48 13.66 -4.03
N ARG A 62 -10.28 13.89 -3.50
CA ARG A 62 -9.03 13.59 -4.17
C ARG A 62 -8.61 12.19 -3.81
N CYS A 63 -8.43 11.38 -4.82
CA CYS A 63 -8.11 9.98 -4.70
C CYS A 63 -6.77 9.65 -5.38
N ILE A 64 -6.10 8.62 -4.91
CA ILE A 64 -4.95 8.02 -5.58
C ILE A 64 -5.39 6.72 -6.25
N ALA A 65 -5.05 6.55 -7.53
CA ALA A 65 -5.27 5.31 -8.25
C ALA A 65 -4.20 4.27 -7.91
N LEU A 66 -4.62 3.06 -7.56
CA LEU A 66 -3.74 1.93 -7.23
C LEU A 66 -3.48 1.01 -8.42
N GLY A 67 -3.46 1.59 -9.62
CA GLY A 67 -3.24 0.90 -10.88
C GLY A 67 -3.04 1.90 -12.03
N ALA A 68 -2.93 1.40 -13.25
CA ALA A 68 -2.80 2.26 -14.43
C ALA A 68 -4.07 3.08 -14.66
N THR A 69 -3.90 4.39 -14.82
CA THR A 69 -5.00 5.33 -15.13
C THR A 69 -5.17 5.58 -16.63
N ASP A 70 -4.53 4.75 -17.46
CA ASP A 70 -4.61 4.84 -18.91
C ASP A 70 -6.03 4.55 -19.40
N GLY A 71 -6.54 5.42 -20.28
CA GLY A 71 -7.89 5.28 -20.82
C GLY A 71 -9.02 5.66 -19.85
N LEU A 72 -8.70 6.24 -18.69
CA LEU A 72 -9.71 6.73 -17.74
C LEU A 72 -10.41 7.97 -18.31
N GLN A 73 -11.74 7.90 -18.41
CA GLN A 73 -12.56 8.97 -18.98
C GLN A 73 -13.24 9.79 -17.88
N ARG A 74 -13.34 11.10 -18.09
CA ARG A 74 -14.14 11.98 -17.24
C ARG A 74 -15.62 11.62 -17.37
N GLY A 75 -16.35 11.71 -16.28
CA GLY A 75 -17.75 11.31 -16.17
C GLY A 75 -17.96 9.81 -15.95
N ALA A 76 -16.90 8.99 -15.95
CA ALA A 76 -17.01 7.58 -15.60
C ALA A 76 -17.51 7.40 -14.16
N GLU A 77 -18.34 6.38 -13.96
CA GLU A 77 -18.95 6.08 -12.67
C GLU A 77 -17.96 5.35 -11.76
N VAL A 78 -17.91 5.75 -10.50
CA VAL A 78 -17.09 5.14 -9.46
C VAL A 78 -17.99 4.76 -8.29
N ILE A 79 -17.78 3.58 -7.71
CA ILE A 79 -18.56 3.06 -6.59
C ILE A 79 -17.74 3.18 -5.31
N ASN A 80 -18.34 3.72 -4.26
CA ASN A 80 -17.76 3.70 -2.93
C ASN A 80 -18.11 2.39 -2.21
N ARG A 81 -17.09 1.66 -1.73
CA ARG A 81 -17.26 0.42 -0.95
C ARG A 81 -17.65 0.67 0.51
N GLY A 82 -17.45 1.90 1.01
CA GLY A 82 -17.71 2.30 2.39
C GLY A 82 -16.78 1.65 3.41
N ARG A 83 -15.66 1.08 2.94
CA ARG A 83 -14.64 0.45 3.77
C ARG A 83 -13.25 0.78 3.21
N PRO A 84 -12.22 0.88 4.05
CA PRO A 84 -10.85 0.96 3.59
C PRO A 84 -10.39 -0.31 2.88
N ILE A 85 -9.30 -0.17 2.13
CA ILE A 85 -8.62 -1.31 1.49
C ILE A 85 -8.23 -2.31 2.57
N SER A 86 -8.66 -3.55 2.37
CA SER A 86 -8.50 -4.64 3.32
C SER A 86 -7.80 -5.81 2.65
N VAL A 87 -6.77 -6.33 3.30
CA VAL A 87 -5.91 -7.40 2.77
C VAL A 87 -6.05 -8.66 3.62
N PRO A 88 -5.91 -9.87 3.02
CA PRO A 88 -5.97 -11.11 3.77
C PRO A 88 -4.75 -11.23 4.69
N VAL A 89 -4.98 -11.70 5.91
CA VAL A 89 -3.91 -11.99 6.89
C VAL A 89 -4.10 -13.37 7.50
N GLY A 90 -3.04 -13.91 8.10
CA GLY A 90 -3.07 -15.19 8.80
C GLY A 90 -2.17 -16.26 8.15
N PRO A 91 -2.13 -17.47 8.72
CA PRO A 91 -1.26 -18.54 8.22
C PRO A 91 -1.50 -18.92 6.76
N GLN A 92 -2.71 -18.71 6.24
CA GLN A 92 -3.11 -19.00 4.87
C GLN A 92 -2.36 -18.15 3.83
N THR A 93 -1.80 -17.01 4.23
CA THR A 93 -1.07 -16.10 3.32
C THR A 93 0.41 -16.43 3.22
N LEU A 94 0.92 -17.36 4.04
CA LEU A 94 2.33 -17.76 4.03
C LEU A 94 2.70 -18.43 2.70
N GLY A 95 3.79 -17.98 2.10
CA GLY A 95 4.31 -18.51 0.82
C GLY A 95 3.55 -18.05 -0.42
N ARG A 96 2.58 -17.14 -0.28
CA ARG A 96 1.80 -16.56 -1.37
C ARG A 96 2.35 -15.19 -1.78
N VAL A 97 2.07 -14.78 -3.02
CA VAL A 97 2.43 -13.44 -3.51
C VAL A 97 1.16 -12.63 -3.75
N PHE A 98 1.06 -11.46 -3.12
CA PHE A 98 -0.10 -10.57 -3.23
C PHE A 98 0.29 -9.22 -3.84
N ASN A 99 -0.69 -8.58 -4.47
CA ASN A 99 -0.61 -7.17 -4.81
C ASN A 99 -1.02 -6.27 -3.62
N VAL A 100 -0.95 -4.95 -3.81
CA VAL A 100 -1.32 -3.94 -2.79
C VAL A 100 -2.78 -4.06 -2.34
N LEU A 101 -3.66 -4.56 -3.22
CA LEU A 101 -5.09 -4.76 -2.93
C LEU A 101 -5.37 -6.10 -2.21
N GLY A 102 -4.34 -6.89 -1.89
CA GLY A 102 -4.48 -8.18 -1.23
C GLY A 102 -4.91 -9.32 -2.15
N GLN A 103 -4.83 -9.13 -3.48
CA GLN A 103 -5.19 -10.14 -4.47
C GLN A 103 -3.97 -11.01 -4.81
N PRO A 104 -4.12 -12.34 -4.89
CA PRO A 104 -3.03 -13.23 -5.24
C PRO A 104 -2.61 -13.04 -6.70
N VAL A 105 -1.31 -12.90 -6.95
CA VAL A 105 -0.70 -12.76 -8.30
C VAL A 105 0.14 -13.98 -8.70
N ASP A 106 0.05 -15.05 -7.93
CA ASP A 106 0.85 -16.27 -8.06
C ASP A 106 0.19 -17.39 -8.89
N ASN A 107 -0.94 -17.11 -9.56
CA ASN A 107 -1.74 -18.07 -10.34
C ASN A 107 -2.18 -19.33 -9.56
N ALA A 108 -2.07 -19.32 -8.23
CA ALA A 108 -2.55 -20.39 -7.38
C ALA A 108 -4.03 -20.17 -7.01
N ALA A 109 -4.62 -21.15 -6.29
CA ALA A 109 -6.02 -21.07 -5.89
C ALA A 109 -6.32 -19.82 -5.04
N PRO A 110 -7.51 -19.22 -5.19
CA PRO A 110 -7.93 -18.07 -4.39
C PRO A 110 -8.05 -18.45 -2.92
N ILE A 111 -7.75 -17.50 -2.04
CA ILE A 111 -7.88 -17.68 -0.59
C ILE A 111 -9.25 -17.15 -0.17
N THR A 112 -10.13 -18.03 0.27
CA THR A 112 -11.50 -17.66 0.70
C THR A 112 -11.64 -17.50 2.21
N ASP A 113 -10.76 -18.14 2.98
CA ASP A 113 -10.98 -18.38 4.42
C ASP A 113 -10.05 -17.57 5.33
N ALA A 114 -9.45 -16.49 4.82
CA ALA A 114 -8.55 -15.64 5.59
C ALA A 114 -9.30 -14.41 6.18
N PRO A 115 -9.04 -14.04 7.44
CA PRO A 115 -9.50 -12.76 7.97
C PRO A 115 -8.91 -11.60 7.16
N LEU A 116 -9.73 -10.58 6.90
CA LEU A 116 -9.33 -9.37 6.19
C LEU A 116 -9.05 -8.26 7.19
N TRP A 117 -7.87 -7.64 7.09
CA TRP A 117 -7.47 -6.51 7.93
C TRP A 117 -7.27 -5.25 7.09
N GLN A 118 -7.65 -4.10 7.63
CA GLN A 118 -7.43 -2.80 7.01
C GLN A 118 -5.94 -2.44 7.01
N ILE A 119 -5.51 -1.78 5.93
CA ILE A 119 -4.11 -1.31 5.79
C ILE A 119 -3.83 -0.11 6.69
N HIS A 120 -4.81 0.78 6.86
CA HIS A 120 -4.73 1.92 7.76
C HIS A 120 -5.19 1.52 9.14
N ARG A 121 -4.27 1.59 10.10
CA ARG A 121 -4.53 1.37 11.52
C ARG A 121 -3.73 2.38 12.32
N GLU A 122 -4.27 2.78 13.45
CA GLU A 122 -3.55 3.65 14.37
C GLU A 122 -2.31 2.94 14.91
N ALA A 123 -1.29 3.74 15.22
CA ALA A 123 -0.11 3.24 15.88
C ALA A 123 -0.47 2.74 17.30
N PRO A 124 0.24 1.72 17.81
CA PRO A 124 0.02 1.26 19.17
C PRO A 124 0.30 2.39 20.18
N ILE A 125 -0.53 2.46 21.23
CA ILE A 125 -0.38 3.43 22.30
C ILE A 125 0.88 3.17 23.13
N LEU A 126 1.35 4.18 23.86
CA LEU A 126 2.59 4.09 24.65
C LEU A 126 2.58 2.93 25.66
N GLU A 127 1.41 2.62 26.23
CA GLU A 127 1.25 1.55 27.23
C GLU A 127 1.50 0.14 26.65
N ASP A 128 1.21 -0.06 25.36
CA ASP A 128 1.45 -1.33 24.67
C ASP A 128 2.91 -1.48 24.21
N GLN A 129 3.72 -0.43 24.32
CA GLN A 129 5.10 -0.42 23.86
C GLN A 129 6.02 -1.06 24.90
N THR A 130 6.73 -2.12 24.51
CA THR A 130 7.69 -2.80 25.37
C THR A 130 9.09 -2.20 25.20
N ILE A 131 9.79 -1.85 26.29
CA ILE A 131 11.13 -1.24 26.29
C ILE A 131 12.26 -2.31 26.27
N GLN A 132 11.92 -3.59 26.32
CA GLN A 132 12.92 -4.67 26.43
C GLN A 132 13.75 -4.77 25.15
N ALA A 133 15.06 -4.56 25.29
CA ALA A 133 16.05 -4.81 24.26
C ALA A 133 16.57 -6.24 24.41
N GLU A 134 16.14 -7.13 23.53
CA GLU A 134 16.70 -8.49 23.40
C GLU A 134 17.55 -8.55 22.13
N MET A 135 18.71 -9.21 22.16
CA MET A 135 19.55 -9.35 20.97
C MET A 135 18.99 -10.41 20.00
N LEU A 136 18.96 -10.10 18.71
CA LEU A 136 18.66 -11.02 17.62
C LEU A 136 19.98 -11.55 17.05
N GLU A 137 20.32 -12.80 17.36
CA GLU A 137 21.49 -13.47 16.82
C GLU A 137 21.26 -13.83 15.35
N THR A 138 22.06 -13.24 14.45
CA THR A 138 21.91 -13.44 13.00
C THR A 138 22.79 -14.58 12.47
N GLY A 139 23.84 -14.94 13.20
CA GLY A 139 24.86 -15.90 12.77
C GLY A 139 25.88 -15.30 11.80
N ILE A 140 25.81 -14.00 11.53
CA ILE A 140 26.72 -13.29 10.63
C ILE A 140 27.71 -12.49 11.49
N LYS A 141 28.95 -12.98 11.57
CA LYS A 141 30.02 -12.43 12.44
C LYS A 141 30.16 -10.90 12.40
N VAL A 142 30.14 -10.29 11.21
CA VAL A 142 30.29 -8.83 11.08
C VAL A 142 29.09 -8.07 11.66
N ILE A 143 27.88 -8.62 11.55
CA ILE A 143 26.65 -8.01 12.07
C ILE A 143 26.62 -8.22 13.58
N ASP A 144 26.77 -9.46 14.04
CA ASP A 144 26.65 -9.78 15.46
C ASP A 144 27.75 -9.12 16.33
N LEU A 145 28.95 -8.86 15.78
CA LEU A 145 30.05 -8.22 16.52
C LEU A 145 29.99 -6.69 16.50
N ILE A 146 29.66 -6.09 15.35
CA ILE A 146 29.80 -4.62 15.14
C ILE A 146 28.46 -3.89 15.33
N SER A 147 27.36 -4.51 14.91
CA SER A 147 26.04 -3.88 14.95
C SER A 147 24.96 -4.96 15.11
N ALA A 148 24.93 -5.59 16.29
CA ALA A 148 23.91 -6.57 16.63
C ALA A 148 22.51 -5.95 16.53
N PHE A 149 21.57 -6.70 15.97
CA PHE A 149 20.16 -6.29 15.91
C PHE A 149 19.45 -6.62 17.22
N CYS A 150 18.48 -5.80 17.59
CA CYS A 150 17.54 -6.06 18.66
C CYS A 150 16.28 -6.74 18.08
N LYS A 151 15.70 -7.69 18.81
CA LYS A 151 14.41 -8.28 18.46
C LYS A 151 13.32 -7.23 18.62
N ARG A 152 12.34 -7.21 17.70
CA ARG A 152 11.11 -6.38 17.71
C ARG A 152 11.32 -4.88 17.46
N TRP A 153 12.55 -4.39 17.42
CA TRP A 153 12.86 -3.01 17.06
C TRP A 153 13.17 -2.88 15.56
N LYS A 154 12.93 -1.70 14.99
CA LYS A 154 13.46 -1.37 13.65
C LYS A 154 14.91 -0.96 13.80
N ASP A 155 15.81 -1.94 13.74
CA ASP A 155 17.23 -1.67 13.91
C ASP A 155 17.91 -1.37 12.58
N ARG A 156 18.15 -0.07 12.37
CA ARG A 156 19.05 0.54 11.38
C ARG A 156 18.79 0.17 9.90
N CYS A 157 18.71 1.18 9.05
CA CYS A 157 18.54 0.98 7.61
C CYS A 157 19.79 0.33 6.99
N LEU A 158 19.61 -0.67 6.12
CA LEU A 158 20.68 -1.19 5.26
C LEU A 158 20.92 -0.20 4.12
N TRP A 159 21.97 0.62 4.25
CA TRP A 159 22.39 1.55 3.21
C TRP A 159 23.37 0.87 2.26
N ARG A 160 22.93 0.59 1.03
CA ARG A 160 23.82 0.16 -0.06
C ARG A 160 23.45 0.84 -1.38
N GLY A 161 24.47 1.28 -2.11
CA GLY A 161 24.33 1.72 -3.51
C GLY A 161 24.25 0.55 -4.49
N ARG A 162 23.80 0.82 -5.71
CA ARG A 162 23.81 -0.18 -6.80
C ARG A 162 25.23 -0.68 -7.06
N GLY A 163 25.40 -1.99 -7.21
CA GLY A 163 26.69 -2.61 -7.57
C GLY A 163 27.61 -2.99 -6.40
N TRP A 164 27.24 -2.72 -5.14
CA TRP A 164 28.11 -2.99 -3.97
C TRP A 164 28.65 -4.43 -3.88
N LYS A 165 27.87 -5.42 -4.32
CA LYS A 165 28.31 -6.84 -4.29
C LYS A 165 29.42 -7.16 -5.31
N ASN A 166 29.60 -6.31 -6.33
CA ASN A 166 30.54 -6.50 -7.42
C ASN A 166 31.64 -5.42 -7.42
N CYS A 167 31.88 -4.76 -6.29
CA CYS A 167 33.00 -3.83 -6.13
C CYS A 167 34.32 -4.62 -6.14
N ASP A 168 34.83 -4.81 -7.35
CA ASP A 168 36.18 -5.29 -7.59
C ASP A 168 37.16 -4.34 -6.88
N HIS A 169 37.91 -4.87 -5.90
CA HIS A 169 38.82 -4.07 -5.05
C HIS A 169 39.94 -3.39 -5.85
N SER A 170 40.07 -3.68 -7.14
CA SER A 170 41.00 -3.06 -8.07
C SER A 170 40.53 -1.72 -8.67
N ARG A 171 39.24 -1.36 -8.51
CA ARG A 171 38.63 -0.13 -9.09
C ARG A 171 37.82 0.67 -8.06
N VAL A 172 38.36 0.83 -6.86
CA VAL A 172 37.82 1.83 -5.92
C VAL A 172 38.25 3.21 -6.41
N ASP A 173 37.57 3.72 -7.44
CA ASP A 173 37.65 5.13 -7.82
C ASP A 173 37.12 5.94 -6.63
N GLN A 174 38.05 6.61 -5.95
CA GLN A 174 37.81 7.49 -4.80
C GLN A 174 36.78 8.59 -5.07
N GLN A 175 36.37 8.80 -6.32
CA GLN A 175 35.35 9.78 -6.71
C GLN A 175 33.95 9.48 -6.19
N TYR A 176 33.57 8.21 -5.99
CA TYR A 176 32.20 7.89 -5.51
C TYR A 176 31.99 8.14 -4.01
N CYS A 177 33.06 8.19 -3.22
CA CYS A 177 32.97 8.37 -1.76
C CYS A 177 32.75 9.84 -1.36
N ALA A 178 33.09 10.81 -2.22
CA ALA A 178 33.02 12.24 -1.90
C ALA A 178 31.67 12.91 -2.28
N GLN A 179 30.77 12.25 -3.01
CA GLN A 179 29.51 12.87 -3.48
C GLN A 179 28.30 12.61 -2.58
N THR A 180 28.47 11.84 -1.50
CA THR A 180 27.43 11.60 -0.48
C THR A 180 27.89 12.07 0.90
N GLN A 181 28.40 13.29 0.97
CA GLN A 181 28.44 14.07 2.20
C GLN A 181 27.17 14.93 2.25
N TRP A 182 26.15 14.40 2.91
CA TRP A 182 25.10 15.16 3.60
C TRP A 182 25.09 14.69 5.04
#